data_AF-A0A7K2QME8-F1
#
_entry.id   AF-A0A7K2QME8-F1
#
_cell.length_a   1.000
_cell.length_b   1.000
_cell.length_c   1.000
_cell.angle_alpha   90.00
_cell.angle_beta   90.00
_cell.angle_gamma   90.00
#
_symmetry.space_group_name_H-M   'P 1'
#
loop_
_entity.id
_entity.type
_entity.pdbx_description
1 polymer ?
#
loop_
_entity_poly.entity_id
_entity_poly.type
_entity_poly.pdbx_seq_one_letter_code
_entity_poly.pdbx_strand_id
1 'polypeptide(L)' 'MASSPIPPSSASSPSSASSARSRIPVIDLGPWRSGEAGARQRIAARVDEALQAAGFLLITGHGVDP' A
#
# COMPACT_ATOMS: atom_id res chain seq x y z
N MET A 1 55.80 8.30 -21.46
CA MET A 1 55.15 7.63 -20.31
C MET A 1 54.49 8.69 -19.45
N ALA A 2 53.34 9.22 -19.86
CA ALA A 2 52.59 10.19 -19.07
C ALA A 2 51.14 9.71 -19.07
N SER A 3 50.66 9.30 -17.90
CA SER A 3 49.32 8.75 -17.67
C SER A 3 48.26 9.85 -17.83
N SER A 4 47.26 9.62 -18.67
CA SER A 4 46.06 10.45 -18.74
C SER A 4 45.16 10.18 -17.52
N PRO A 5 44.54 11.21 -16.91
CA PRO A 5 43.55 11.02 -15.86
C PRO A 5 42.19 10.60 -16.43
N ILE A 6 41.52 9.69 -15.72
CA ILE A 6 40.17 9.18 -15.98
C ILE A 6 39.17 10.19 -15.38
N PRO A 7 38.13 10.67 -16.09
CA PRO A 7 37.10 11.49 -15.45
C PRO A 7 36.26 10.65 -14.48
N PRO A 8 35.83 11.21 -13.32
CA PRO A 8 34.87 10.52 -12.46
C PRO A 8 33.52 10.46 -13.17
N SER A 9 32.98 9.26 -13.32
CA SER A 9 31.60 9.03 -13.76
C SER A 9 30.64 9.78 -12.83
N SER A 10 29.83 10.66 -13.40
CA SER A 10 28.73 11.33 -12.70
C SER A 10 27.89 10.29 -11.97
N ALA A 11 27.94 10.30 -10.64
CA ALA A 11 27.08 9.48 -9.81
C ALA A 11 25.62 9.81 -10.14
N SER A 12 24.90 8.82 -10.67
CA SER A 12 23.47 8.94 -10.90
C SER A 12 22.77 9.13 -9.55
N SER A 13 22.12 10.28 -9.37
CA SER A 13 21.27 10.55 -8.22
C SER A 13 20.23 9.44 -8.07
N PRO A 14 19.97 8.91 -6.86
CA PRO A 14 18.77 8.10 -6.66
C PRO A 14 17.57 9.00 -6.93
N SER A 15 16.76 8.65 -7.94
CA SER A 15 15.43 9.23 -8.12
C SER A 15 14.71 9.12 -6.79
N SER A 16 14.27 10.26 -6.23
CA SER A 16 13.40 10.28 -5.05
C SER A 16 12.15 9.46 -5.38
N ALA A 17 12.17 8.17 -5.04
CA ALA A 17 10.97 7.38 -4.93
C ALA A 17 10.15 8.09 -3.86
N SER A 18 9.18 8.86 -4.35
CA SER A 18 8.31 9.70 -3.54
C SER A 18 7.87 8.87 -2.35
N SER A 19 8.23 9.32 -1.15
CA SER A 19 7.76 8.75 0.11
C SER A 19 6.27 9.04 0.23
N ALA A 20 5.47 8.43 -0.64
CA ALA A 20 4.06 8.26 -0.42
C ALA A 20 3.96 7.40 0.82
N ARG A 21 3.79 8.07 1.97
CA ARG A 21 3.51 7.44 3.27
C ARG A 21 2.61 6.23 3.01
N SER A 22 3.16 5.03 3.12
CA SER A 22 2.43 3.78 2.93
C SER A 22 1.43 3.67 4.09
N ARG A 23 0.29 4.35 3.96
CA ARG A 23 -0.80 4.24 4.91
C ARG A 23 -1.43 2.88 4.69
N ILE A 24 -1.27 2.02 5.68
CA ILE A 24 -1.88 0.70 5.69
C ILE A 24 -3.41 0.91 5.69
N PRO A 25 -4.13 0.45 4.67
CA PRO A 25 -5.58 0.60 4.62
C PRO A 25 -6.23 -0.24 5.73
N VAL A 26 -7.10 0.39 6.52
CA VAL A 26 -7.89 -0.28 7.57
C VAL A 26 -9.34 -0.33 7.10
N ILE A 27 -9.93 -1.53 7.13
CA ILE A 27 -11.30 -1.79 6.71
C ILE A 27 -12.08 -2.39 7.88
N ASP A 28 -13.29 -1.89 8.14
CA ASP A 28 -14.20 -2.44 9.13
C ASP A 28 -15.21 -3.39 8.47
N LEU A 29 -15.31 -4.61 8.99
CA LEU A 29 -16.27 -5.62 8.54
C LEU A 29 -17.57 -5.63 9.35
N GLY A 30 -17.73 -4.75 10.34
CA GLY A 30 -18.94 -4.64 11.16
C GLY A 30 -20.23 -4.53 10.33
N PRO A 31 -20.33 -3.62 9.34
CA PRO A 31 -21.50 -3.49 8.47
C PRO A 31 -21.75 -4.71 7.59
N TRP A 32 -20.69 -5.38 7.10
CA TRP A 32 -20.81 -6.61 6.33
C TRP A 32 -21.50 -7.70 7.16
N ARG A 33 -21.07 -7.85 8.43
CA ARG A 33 -21.59 -8.84 9.37
C ARG A 33 -22.99 -8.51 9.87
N SER A 34 -23.30 -7.23 10.02
CA SER A 34 -24.61 -6.75 10.49
C SER A 34 -25.70 -6.88 9.41
N GLY A 35 -25.33 -7.18 8.16
CA GLY A 35 -26.27 -7.36 7.06
C GLY A 35 -26.80 -6.05 6.47
N GLU A 36 -26.05 -4.96 6.62
CA GLU A 36 -26.43 -3.65 6.09
C GLU A 36 -26.53 -3.67 4.55
N ALA A 37 -27.56 -3.00 4.02
CA ALA A 37 -27.92 -3.10 2.61
C ALA A 37 -26.83 -2.53 1.70
N GLY A 38 -26.21 -3.38 0.88
CA GLY A 38 -25.10 -2.97 -0.01
C GLY A 38 -23.74 -2.86 0.70
N ALA A 39 -23.67 -3.09 2.03
CA ALA A 39 -22.40 -3.12 2.77
C ALA A 39 -21.40 -4.10 2.17
N ARG A 40 -21.87 -5.30 1.80
CA ARG A 40 -21.02 -6.34 1.22
C ARG A 40 -20.33 -5.88 -0.08
N GLN A 41 -21.08 -5.28 -1.00
CA GLN A 41 -20.50 -4.77 -2.26
C GLN A 41 -19.53 -3.62 -2.00
N ARG A 42 -19.90 -2.65 -1.15
CA ARG A 42 -19.04 -1.51 -0.83
C ARG A 42 -17.73 -1.93 -0.18
N ILE A 43 -17.80 -2.82 0.80
CA ILE A 43 -16.63 -3.33 1.50
C ILE A 43 -15.78 -4.20 0.57
N ALA A 44 -16.38 -5.04 -0.28
CA ALA A 44 -15.63 -5.85 -1.26
C ALA A 44 -14.85 -4.98 -2.25
N ALA A 45 -15.48 -3.94 -2.79
CA ALA A 45 -14.80 -2.96 -3.64
C ALA A 45 -13.65 -2.28 -2.89
N ARG A 46 -13.85 -1.96 -1.62
CA ARG A 46 -12.79 -1.32 -0.83
C ARG A 46 -11.60 -2.24 -0.55
N VAL A 47 -11.86 -3.52 -0.32
CA VAL A 47 -10.83 -4.57 -0.15
C VAL A 47 -10.04 -4.73 -1.44
N ASP A 48 -10.72 -4.80 -2.59
CA ASP A 48 -10.07 -4.91 -3.90
C ASP A 48 -9.11 -3.73 -4.17
N GLU A 49 -9.61 -2.50 -4.01
CA GLU A 49 -8.79 -1.27 -4.14
C GLU A 49 -7.60 -1.26 -3.18
N ALA A 50 -7.78 -1.72 -1.95
CA ALA A 50 -6.72 -1.79 -0.95
C ALA A 50 -5.64 -2.81 -1.31
N LEU A 51 -6.04 -3.98 -1.83
CA LEU A 51 -5.12 -5.02 -2.27
C LEU A 51 -4.38 -4.60 -3.55
N GLN A 52 -5.06 -3.93 -4.49
CA GLN A 52 -4.41 -3.39 -5.69
C GLN A 52 -3.40 -2.29 -5.37
N ALA A 53 -3.69 -1.42 -4.40
CA ALA A 53 -2.84 -0.28 -4.07
C ALA A 53 -1.68 -0.63 -3.12
N ALA A 54 -1.95 -1.40 -2.06
CA ALA A 54 -0.98 -1.67 -0.99
C ALA A 54 -0.48 -3.11 -0.96
N GLY A 55 -1.23 -4.06 -1.53
CA GLY A 55 -0.96 -5.50 -1.42
C GLY A 55 -1.32 -6.12 -0.06
N PHE A 56 -1.64 -5.30 0.94
CA PHE A 56 -2.04 -5.73 2.27
C PHE A 56 -2.99 -4.70 2.91
N LEU A 57 -3.78 -5.16 3.88
CA LEU A 57 -4.76 -4.34 4.60
C LEU A 57 -4.98 -4.87 6.01
N LEU A 58 -5.49 -4.02 6.90
CA LEU A 58 -5.88 -4.38 8.26
C LEU A 58 -7.39 -4.50 8.36
N ILE A 59 -7.88 -5.54 9.04
CA ILE A 59 -9.31 -5.79 9.21
C ILE A 59 -9.73 -5.59 10.66
N THR A 60 -10.73 -4.73 10.87
CA THR A 60 -11.41 -4.51 12.16
C THR A 60 -12.85 -5.02 12.12
N GLY A 61 -13.45 -5.25 13.28
CA GLY A 61 -14.83 -5.75 13.35
C GLY A 61 -15.03 -7.13 12.72
N HIS A 62 -13.96 -7.94 12.61
CA HIS A 62 -14.01 -9.26 11.96
C HIS A 62 -14.75 -10.31 12.81
N GLY A 63 -14.87 -10.09 14.13
CA GLY A 63 -15.60 -10.96 15.05
C GLY A 63 -14.98 -12.34 15.24
N VAL A 64 -13.65 -12.43 15.11
CA VAL A 64 -12.85 -13.58 15.53
C VAL A 64 -12.37 -13.29 16.94
N ASP A 65 -12.51 -14.26 17.83
CA ASP A 65 -12.00 -14.19 19.20
C ASP A 65 -10.45 -14.29 19.19
N PRO A 66 -9.72 -13.53 20.03
CA PRO A 66 -8.26 -13.42 19.95
C PRO A 66 -7.48 -14.70 20.28
#